data_AF-A0A9X3IU38-F1
#
_entry.id   AF-A0A9X3IU38-F1
#
_cell.length_a   1.000
_cell.length_b   1.000
_cell.length_c   1.000
_cell.angle_alpha   90.00
_cell.angle_beta   90.00
_cell.angle_gamma   90.00
#
_symmetry.space_group_name_H-M   'P 1'
#
loop_
_entity.id
_entity.type
_entity.pdbx_description
1 polymer ?
#
loop_
_entity_poly.entity_id
_entity_poly.type
_entity_poly.pdbx_seq_one_letter_code
_entity_poly.pdbx_strand_id
1 'polypeptide(L)'
;MLGEGTVRNTRVSVADPRLGCEPRSGHYGVIDGAEPSPTIIGHHQHDRAPASVADPRLHHEPRRGTFGVLDQGAPAPTIRARHDARQAPAAVVDDRGWPLPTHELVREGEALVLYGPPIDLKSKRPCLLVIRAPDGTWHRPLTDRELATLQGFPLDAHFEGPSASSRKGAGRREHIGNAIPPPTAEAIAREVAAAIIASRTSGFRLASGDIWVQPEEAARA
;
A
#
# COMPACT_ATOMS: atom_id res chain seq x y z
N MET A 1 -48.49 4.19 4.26
CA MET A 1 -47.03 4.37 4.20
C MET A 1 -46.37 3.34 5.09
N LEU A 2 -46.00 2.19 4.51
CA LEU A 2 -45.03 1.25 5.08
C LEU A 2 -44.35 0.63 3.85
N GLY A 3 -43.18 1.15 3.50
CA GLY A 3 -42.36 0.59 2.42
C GLY A 3 -41.49 -0.51 3.00
N GLU A 4 -41.61 -1.71 2.45
CA GLU A 4 -40.77 -2.85 2.81
C GLU A 4 -39.33 -2.60 2.33
N GLY A 5 -38.40 -2.47 3.29
CA GLY A 5 -36.98 -2.32 3.00
C GLY A 5 -36.37 -3.69 2.68
N THR A 6 -35.97 -3.90 1.42
CA THR A 6 -35.20 -5.09 1.03
C THR A 6 -33.72 -4.76 0.91
N VAL A 7 -32.87 -5.80 0.92
CA VAL A 7 -31.39 -5.72 0.83
C VAL A 7 -30.90 -4.90 -0.36
N ARG A 8 -31.72 -4.77 -1.42
CA ARG A 8 -31.40 -3.95 -2.60
C ARG A 8 -31.52 -2.44 -2.37
N ASN A 9 -32.14 -1.98 -1.28
CA ASN A 9 -32.54 -0.57 -1.11
C ASN A 9 -32.22 0.06 0.26
N THR A 10 -31.36 -0.57 1.07
CA THR A 10 -30.89 -0.02 2.36
C THR A 10 -29.37 0.01 2.46
N ARG A 11 -28.80 1.13 2.94
CA ARG A 11 -27.36 1.45 3.01
C ARG A 11 -26.51 0.55 3.94
N VAL A 12 -27.12 -0.44 4.59
CA VAL A 12 -26.48 -1.34 5.58
C VAL A 12 -26.08 -2.71 5.02
N SER A 13 -26.22 -2.95 3.71
CA SER A 13 -25.85 -4.24 3.13
C SER A 13 -24.33 -4.37 2.96
N VAL A 14 -23.67 -5.04 3.89
CA VAL A 14 -22.40 -5.73 3.60
C VAL A 14 -22.73 -6.83 2.60
N ALA A 15 -22.15 -6.79 1.40
CA ALA A 15 -22.34 -7.82 0.40
C ALA A 15 -21.80 -9.15 0.95
N ASP A 16 -22.68 -10.00 1.49
CA ASP A 16 -22.41 -11.41 1.71
C ASP A 16 -22.51 -12.08 0.33
N PRO A 17 -21.40 -12.48 -0.33
CA PRO A 17 -21.42 -13.06 -1.66
C PRO A 17 -21.88 -14.51 -1.55
N ARG A 18 -23.14 -14.71 -1.16
CA ARG A 18 -23.78 -16.01 -1.26
C ARG A 18 -23.90 -16.33 -2.74
N LEU A 19 -23.26 -17.40 -3.16
CA LEU A 19 -23.29 -17.86 -4.54
C LEU A 19 -24.75 -18.11 -4.94
N GLY A 20 -25.21 -17.44 -5.99
CA GLY A 20 -26.55 -17.65 -6.56
C GLY A 20 -26.64 -18.90 -7.43
N CYS A 21 -25.58 -19.69 -7.50
CA CYS A 21 -25.45 -20.91 -8.29
C CYS A 21 -24.55 -21.92 -7.56
N GLU A 22 -24.64 -23.19 -7.96
CA GLU A 22 -23.67 -24.19 -7.54
C GLU A 22 -22.38 -24.06 -8.36
N PRO A 23 -21.23 -23.81 -7.73
CA PRO A 23 -19.95 -23.78 -8.43
C PRO A 23 -19.60 -25.18 -8.93
N ARG A 24 -19.02 -25.27 -10.14
CA ARG A 24 -18.52 -26.55 -10.65
C ARG A 24 -17.30 -26.99 -9.83
N SER A 25 -16.99 -28.28 -9.88
CA SER A 25 -15.84 -28.84 -9.15
C SER A 25 -14.54 -28.09 -9.50
N GLY A 26 -13.76 -27.73 -8.48
CA GLY A 26 -12.44 -27.10 -8.65
C GLY A 26 -12.45 -25.60 -8.95
N HIS A 27 -13.56 -24.88 -8.72
CA HIS A 27 -13.61 -23.42 -8.90
C HIS A 27 -13.10 -22.62 -7.69
N TYR A 28 -13.39 -23.07 -6.47
CA TYR A 28 -12.93 -22.48 -5.21
C TYR A 28 -12.10 -23.50 -4.43
N GLY A 29 -11.10 -23.02 -3.72
CA GLY A 29 -10.27 -23.89 -2.90
C GLY A 29 -8.93 -23.27 -2.53
N VAL A 30 -8.23 -23.97 -1.65
CA VAL A 30 -6.84 -23.70 -1.31
C VAL A 30 -6.04 -24.90 -1.81
N ILE A 31 -5.05 -24.67 -2.66
CA ILE A 31 -4.17 -25.70 -3.22
C ILE A 31 -2.97 -25.95 -2.29
N ASP A 32 -2.48 -27.18 -2.30
CA ASP A 32 -1.17 -27.49 -1.71
C ASP A 32 -0.08 -26.81 -2.55
N GLY A 33 0.86 -26.13 -1.90
CA GLY A 33 1.99 -25.48 -2.56
C GLY A 33 3.00 -26.48 -3.14
N ALA A 34 2.93 -27.76 -2.75
CA ALA A 34 3.73 -28.83 -3.31
C ALA A 34 3.10 -29.50 -4.55
N GLU A 35 1.83 -29.25 -4.83
CA GLU A 35 1.13 -29.85 -5.97
C GLU A 35 1.07 -28.91 -7.18
N PRO A 36 1.04 -29.45 -8.42
CA PRO A 36 0.83 -28.66 -9.61
C PRO A 36 -0.50 -27.90 -9.57
N SER A 37 -0.49 -26.63 -9.95
CA SER A 37 -1.72 -25.82 -10.02
C SER A 37 -2.70 -26.37 -11.06
N PRO A 38 -4.02 -26.34 -10.80
CA PRO A 38 -5.03 -26.79 -11.75
C PRO A 38 -5.09 -25.87 -12.97
N THR A 39 -5.60 -26.40 -14.09
CA THR A 39 -5.69 -25.67 -15.35
C THR A 39 -6.64 -24.48 -15.25
N ILE A 40 -6.14 -23.28 -15.56
CA ILE A 40 -6.96 -22.06 -15.64
C ILE A 40 -7.79 -22.10 -16.93
N ILE A 41 -9.12 -22.14 -16.80
CA ILE A 41 -10.03 -22.13 -17.95
C ILE A 41 -10.18 -20.67 -18.44
N GLY A 42 -9.19 -20.22 -19.22
CA GLY A 42 -9.13 -18.87 -19.79
C GLY A 42 -8.28 -17.92 -18.94
N HIS A 43 -8.90 -16.93 -18.30
CA HIS A 43 -8.23 -15.95 -17.45
C HIS A 43 -8.51 -16.19 -15.96
N HIS A 44 -7.54 -15.83 -15.12
CA HIS A 44 -7.61 -16.09 -13.70
C HIS A 44 -8.61 -15.17 -12.98
N GLN A 45 -9.59 -15.77 -12.31
CA GLN A 45 -10.49 -15.12 -11.36
C GLN A 45 -10.74 -16.09 -10.20
N HIS A 46 -11.03 -15.55 -9.01
CA HIS A 46 -11.27 -16.32 -7.78
C HIS A 46 -12.38 -17.38 -7.90
N ASP A 47 -13.28 -17.21 -8.86
CA ASP A 47 -14.42 -18.07 -9.18
C ASP A 47 -14.18 -18.95 -10.42
N ARG A 48 -12.96 -18.98 -10.98
CA ARG A 48 -12.59 -19.77 -12.17
C ARG A 48 -11.50 -20.81 -11.90
N ALA A 49 -10.67 -20.60 -10.89
CA ALA A 49 -9.69 -21.57 -10.41
C ALA A 49 -9.22 -21.19 -8.99
N PRO A 50 -8.83 -22.15 -8.15
CA PRO A 50 -8.22 -21.87 -6.85
C PRO A 50 -6.80 -21.34 -7.04
N ALA A 51 -6.56 -20.12 -6.55
CA ALA A 51 -5.22 -19.49 -6.52
C ALA A 51 -4.61 -19.41 -5.12
N SER A 52 -5.40 -19.70 -4.09
CA SER A 52 -4.93 -19.61 -2.72
C SER A 52 -4.06 -20.83 -2.43
N VAL A 53 -2.83 -20.61 -1.95
CA VAL A 53 -1.93 -21.69 -1.52
C VAL A 53 -2.01 -21.80 0.00
N ALA A 54 -2.04 -23.02 0.54
CA ALA A 54 -1.96 -23.23 1.98
C ALA A 54 -0.62 -22.70 2.52
N ASP A 55 -0.62 -21.95 3.63
CA ASP A 55 0.63 -21.42 4.19
C ASP A 55 1.53 -22.59 4.63
N PRO A 56 2.69 -22.81 3.96
CA PRO A 56 3.53 -24.00 4.18
C PRO A 56 4.18 -24.02 5.57
N ARG A 57 4.08 -22.92 6.33
CA ARG A 57 4.60 -22.80 7.69
C ARG A 57 3.66 -23.39 8.75
N LEU A 58 2.45 -23.80 8.36
CA LEU A 58 1.46 -24.37 9.27
C LEU A 58 1.52 -25.91 9.25
N HIS A 59 2.17 -26.50 10.26
CA HIS A 59 2.26 -27.97 10.43
C HIS A 59 1.11 -28.59 11.26
N HIS A 60 0.00 -27.86 11.43
CA HIS A 60 -1.16 -28.31 12.20
C HIS A 60 -2.43 -27.69 11.64
N GLU A 61 -3.57 -28.35 11.82
CA GLU A 61 -4.87 -27.76 11.53
C GLU A 61 -5.17 -26.63 12.53
N PRO A 62 -5.33 -25.37 12.06
CA PRO A 62 -5.73 -24.27 12.93
C PRO A 62 -7.14 -24.52 13.46
N ARG A 63 -7.35 -24.32 14.75
CA ARG A 63 -8.71 -24.42 15.31
C ARG A 63 -9.60 -23.31 14.71
N ARG A 64 -10.91 -23.53 14.61
CA ARG A 64 -11.85 -22.48 14.15
C ARG A 64 -11.66 -21.19 14.97
N GLY A 65 -11.57 -20.06 14.26
CA GLY A 65 -11.44 -18.73 14.87
C GLY A 65 -10.06 -18.42 15.44
N THR A 66 -9.00 -19.04 14.92
CA THR A 66 -7.61 -18.82 15.36
C THR A 66 -6.97 -17.60 14.69
N PHE A 67 -7.21 -17.43 13.40
CA PHE A 67 -6.74 -16.30 12.61
C PHE A 67 -7.91 -15.36 12.32
N GLY A 68 -7.66 -14.05 12.37
CA GLY A 68 -8.67 -13.05 12.07
C GLY A 68 -8.34 -11.69 12.67
N VAL A 69 -9.09 -10.69 12.24
CA VAL A 69 -9.11 -9.36 12.85
C VAL A 69 -10.46 -9.22 13.54
N LEU A 70 -10.43 -8.91 14.82
CA LEU A 70 -11.60 -8.69 15.65
C LEU A 70 -12.25 -7.35 15.27
N ASP A 71 -13.57 -7.35 15.27
CA ASP A 71 -14.35 -6.12 15.25
C ASP A 71 -14.25 -5.45 16.63
N GLN A 72 -13.89 -4.17 16.64
CA GLN A 72 -13.77 -3.34 17.84
C GLN A 72 -15.11 -3.18 18.58
N GLY A 73 -16.23 -3.22 17.84
CA GLY A 73 -17.57 -3.07 18.40
C GLY A 73 -18.20 -4.37 18.93
N ALA A 74 -17.58 -5.52 18.68
CA ALA A 74 -18.11 -6.83 19.05
C ALA A 74 -17.41 -7.39 20.31
N PRO A 75 -18.10 -8.21 21.12
CA PRO A 75 -17.46 -8.94 22.21
C PRO A 75 -16.32 -9.82 21.69
N ALA A 76 -15.14 -9.72 22.32
CA ALA A 76 -14.01 -10.58 22.00
C ALA A 76 -14.31 -12.06 22.35
N PRO A 77 -13.86 -13.02 21.53
CA PRO A 77 -14.04 -14.43 21.82
C PRO A 77 -13.20 -14.87 23.04
N THR A 78 -13.67 -15.89 23.75
CA THR A 78 -12.96 -16.44 24.92
C THR A 78 -11.60 -17.03 24.55
N ILE A 79 -10.53 -16.55 25.23
CA ILE A 79 -9.20 -17.14 25.13
C ILE A 79 -9.20 -18.47 25.89
N ARG A 80 -9.08 -19.58 25.15
CA ARG A 80 -9.23 -20.94 25.71
C ARG A 80 -8.06 -21.42 26.57
N ALA A 81 -6.87 -20.83 26.42
CA ALA A 81 -5.69 -21.20 27.22
C ALA A 81 -4.66 -20.06 27.29
N ARG A 82 -3.99 -19.74 26.17
CA ARG A 82 -3.03 -18.64 26.10
C ARG A 82 -3.23 -17.83 24.83
N HIS A 83 -2.87 -16.55 24.89
CA HIS A 83 -2.95 -15.69 23.73
C HIS A 83 -1.73 -15.92 22.84
N ASP A 84 -1.89 -16.69 21.76
CA ASP A 84 -0.96 -16.78 20.66
C ASP A 84 -1.72 -16.86 19.33
N ALA A 85 -1.05 -16.54 18.21
CA ALA A 85 -1.67 -16.52 16.88
C ALA A 85 -2.21 -17.89 16.42
N ARG A 86 -1.92 -18.97 17.15
CA ARG A 86 -2.43 -20.33 16.90
C ARG A 86 -3.61 -20.69 17.79
N GLN A 87 -4.04 -19.79 18.68
CA GLN A 87 -5.12 -20.05 19.64
C GLN A 87 -6.22 -18.99 19.63
N ALA A 88 -5.90 -17.72 19.34
CA ALA A 88 -6.87 -16.63 19.26
C ALA A 88 -6.36 -15.46 18.38
N PRO A 89 -7.26 -14.75 17.68
CA PRO A 89 -6.94 -13.51 17.00
C PRO A 89 -6.64 -12.40 18.02
N ALA A 90 -5.53 -11.68 17.80
CA ALA A 90 -5.12 -10.55 18.63
C ALA A 90 -5.36 -9.20 17.96
N ALA A 91 -5.50 -9.21 16.63
CA ALA A 91 -5.62 -8.01 15.83
C ALA A 91 -7.05 -7.48 15.95
N VAL A 92 -7.21 -6.18 16.12
CA VAL A 92 -8.50 -5.46 16.08
C VAL A 92 -8.42 -4.46 14.93
N VAL A 93 -9.52 -4.28 14.19
CA VAL A 93 -9.61 -3.19 13.20
C VAL A 93 -9.70 -1.89 13.99
N ASP A 94 -8.70 -1.01 13.86
CA ASP A 94 -8.75 0.32 14.46
C ASP A 94 -9.65 1.22 13.61
N ASP A 95 -10.86 1.46 14.09
CA ASP A 95 -11.90 2.25 13.42
C ASP A 95 -11.56 3.74 13.28
N ARG A 96 -10.57 4.22 14.05
CA ARG A 96 -10.09 5.60 14.00
C ARG A 96 -9.32 5.93 12.71
N GLY A 97 -8.98 4.90 11.93
CA GLY A 97 -8.33 5.03 10.62
C GLY A 97 -6.80 5.20 10.70
N TRP A 98 -6.18 5.45 9.55
CA TRP A 98 -4.74 5.71 9.45
C TRP A 98 -4.47 6.93 8.56
N PRO A 99 -3.53 7.82 8.93
CA PRO A 99 -2.75 7.81 10.18
C PRO A 99 -3.60 8.09 11.44
N LEU A 100 -3.02 7.91 12.62
CA LEU A 100 -3.59 8.46 13.86
C LEU A 100 -2.71 9.60 14.35
N PRO A 101 -3.28 10.77 14.70
CA PRO A 101 -2.50 11.84 15.28
C PRO A 101 -1.93 11.40 16.63
N THR A 102 -0.62 11.48 16.77
CA THR A 102 0.05 11.24 18.06
C THR A 102 0.12 12.52 18.89
N HIS A 103 0.08 13.67 18.23
CA HIS A 103 0.14 14.99 18.87
C HIS A 103 -0.88 15.94 18.22
N GLU A 104 -1.33 16.90 19.01
CA GLU A 104 -2.22 17.98 18.58
C GLU A 104 -1.55 19.32 18.83
N LEU A 105 -1.37 20.09 17.75
CA LEU A 105 -0.85 21.44 17.84
C LEU A 105 -2.03 22.39 18.02
N VAL A 106 -2.07 23.09 19.14
CA VAL A 106 -3.16 23.98 19.54
C VAL A 106 -2.62 25.40 19.66
N ARG A 107 -3.41 26.38 19.23
CA ARG A 107 -3.09 27.80 19.43
C ARG A 107 -3.64 28.27 20.78
N GLU A 108 -2.75 28.65 21.68
CA GLU A 108 -3.09 29.26 22.97
C GLU A 108 -2.60 30.70 23.00
N GLY A 109 -3.53 31.66 22.87
CA GLY A 109 -3.19 33.07 22.71
C GLY A 109 -2.33 33.30 21.46
N GLU A 110 -1.14 33.87 21.66
CA GLU A 110 -0.17 34.09 20.57
C GLU A 110 0.75 32.89 20.31
N ALA A 111 0.77 31.89 21.19
CA ALA A 111 1.66 30.74 21.11
C ALA A 111 1.02 29.52 20.42
N LEU A 112 1.87 28.66 19.87
CA LEU A 112 1.50 27.32 19.43
C LEU A 112 2.06 26.31 20.44
N VAL A 113 1.18 25.51 21.03
CA VAL A 113 1.49 24.51 22.05
C VAL A 113 1.21 23.13 21.48
N LEU A 114 2.18 22.23 21.60
CA LEU A 114 2.07 20.85 21.12
C LEU A 114 1.68 19.93 22.28
N TYR A 115 0.48 19.38 22.22
CA TYR A 115 -0.01 18.38 23.17
C TYR A 115 0.25 16.98 22.66
N GLY A 116 0.73 16.09 23.53
CA GLY A 116 0.97 14.69 23.22
C GLY A 116 2.02 14.07 24.14
N PRO A 117 2.43 12.82 23.87
CA PRO A 117 3.53 12.17 24.56
C PRO A 117 4.82 13.01 24.52
N PRO A 118 5.71 12.89 25.52
CA PRO A 118 6.97 13.64 25.50
C PRO A 118 7.83 13.24 24.29
N ILE A 119 8.31 14.25 23.55
CA ILE A 119 9.20 14.06 22.40
C ILE A 119 10.65 14.24 22.86
N ASP A 120 11.43 13.17 22.83
CA ASP A 120 12.89 13.25 22.99
C ASP A 120 13.55 13.52 21.63
N LEU A 121 13.79 14.79 21.34
CA LEU A 121 14.47 15.23 20.11
C LEU A 121 15.95 14.80 20.03
N LYS A 122 16.56 14.35 21.14
CA LYS A 122 17.94 13.86 21.16
C LYS A 122 18.01 12.37 20.86
N SER A 123 16.90 11.65 20.99
CA SER A 123 16.83 10.23 20.69
C SER A 123 17.09 9.99 19.20
N LYS A 124 18.02 9.08 18.91
CA LYS A 124 18.25 8.57 17.54
C LYS A 124 17.29 7.46 17.15
N ARG A 125 16.40 7.03 18.06
CA ARG A 125 15.41 6.01 17.76
C ARG A 125 14.32 6.64 16.88
N PRO A 126 13.98 6.03 15.74
CA PRO A 126 12.86 6.49 14.93
C PRO A 126 11.59 6.55 15.79
N CYS A 127 10.89 7.68 15.75
CA CYS A 127 9.57 7.83 16.33
C CYS A 127 8.56 8.14 15.21
N LEU A 128 7.37 7.56 15.32
CA LEU A 128 6.25 7.93 14.46
C LEU A 128 5.63 9.21 15.02
N LEU A 129 5.87 10.33 14.34
CA LEU A 129 5.30 11.63 14.69
C LEU A 129 4.25 12.02 13.67
N VAL A 130 3.00 12.12 14.13
CA VAL A 130 1.86 12.59 13.34
C VAL A 130 1.22 13.72 14.14
N ILE A 131 1.45 14.95 13.69
CA ILE A 131 0.94 16.15 14.34
C ILE A 131 -0.29 16.64 13.58
N ARG A 132 -1.41 16.78 14.27
CA ARG A 132 -2.58 17.47 13.73
C ARG A 132 -2.44 18.96 14.00
N ALA A 133 -2.47 19.77 12.96
CA ALA A 133 -2.43 21.22 13.06
C ALA A 133 -3.83 21.83 13.30
N PRO A 134 -3.92 23.09 13.77
CA PRO A 134 -5.20 23.76 14.00
C PRO A 134 -6.07 23.91 12.75
N ASP A 135 -5.47 23.91 11.56
CA ASP A 135 -6.16 23.98 10.27
C ASP A 135 -6.71 22.61 9.81
N GLY A 136 -6.54 21.57 10.63
CA GLY A 136 -6.94 20.21 10.31
C GLY A 136 -5.97 19.47 9.38
N THR A 137 -4.85 20.08 8.99
CA THR A 137 -3.79 19.41 8.22
C THR A 137 -2.89 18.58 9.13
N TRP A 138 -2.19 17.63 8.52
CA TRP A 138 -1.45 16.60 9.24
C TRP A 138 0.02 16.69 8.84
N HIS A 139 0.88 16.93 9.82
CA HIS A 139 2.32 16.98 9.63
C HIS A 139 2.95 15.66 10.08
N ARG A 140 3.45 14.92 9.10
CA ARG A 140 4.25 13.71 9.33
C ARG A 140 5.26 13.54 8.20
N PRO A 141 6.34 12.78 8.43
CA PRO A 141 7.18 12.32 7.34
C PRO A 141 6.34 11.53 6.31
N LEU A 142 6.63 11.74 5.04
CA LEU A 142 6.12 10.89 3.97
C LEU A 142 6.65 9.46 4.16
N THR A 143 5.82 8.49 3.79
CA THR A 143 6.18 7.07 3.70
C THR A 143 7.03 6.81 2.46
N ASP A 144 7.75 5.69 2.44
CA ASP A 144 8.57 5.32 1.29
C ASP A 144 7.72 5.18 0.01
N ARG A 145 6.47 4.69 0.15
CA ARG A 145 5.54 4.53 -0.97
C ARG A 145 5.04 5.88 -1.50
N GLU A 146 4.79 6.85 -0.63
CA GLU A 146 4.44 8.21 -1.05
C GLU A 146 5.59 8.88 -1.79
N LEU A 147 6.82 8.73 -1.29
CA LEU A 147 8.01 9.23 -1.97
C LEU A 147 8.19 8.58 -3.35
N ALA A 148 7.99 7.26 -3.45
CA ALA A 148 8.05 6.55 -4.72
C ALA A 148 6.95 7.02 -5.69
N THR A 149 5.74 7.24 -5.18
CA THR A 149 4.61 7.75 -5.99
C THR A 149 4.91 9.16 -6.51
N LEU A 150 5.51 10.03 -5.68
CA LEU A 150 5.93 11.37 -6.11
C LEU A 150 6.98 11.32 -7.23
N GLN A 151 7.87 10.33 -7.20
CA GLN A 151 8.83 10.09 -8.28
C GLN A 151 8.21 9.42 -9.51
N GLY A 152 6.91 9.07 -9.50
CA GLY A 152 6.22 8.42 -10.61
C GLY A 152 6.48 6.93 -10.72
N PHE A 153 6.89 6.25 -9.64
CA PHE A 153 6.97 4.79 -9.63
C PHE A 153 5.57 4.15 -9.65
N PRO A 154 5.41 2.99 -10.30
CA PRO A 154 4.21 2.19 -10.18
C PRO A 154 3.88 1.87 -8.73
N LEU A 155 2.58 1.78 -8.40
CA LEU A 155 2.14 1.51 -7.04
C LEU A 155 2.57 0.12 -6.55
N ASP A 156 2.74 -0.84 -7.44
CA ASP A 156 3.22 -2.20 -7.15
C ASP A 156 4.75 -2.31 -7.17
N ALA A 157 5.50 -1.22 -7.36
CA ALA A 157 6.95 -1.22 -7.30
C ALA A 157 7.46 -1.69 -5.93
N HIS A 158 8.35 -2.68 -5.95
CA HIS A 158 8.96 -3.25 -4.75
C HIS A 158 10.36 -2.67 -4.52
N PHE A 159 10.64 -2.27 -3.29
CA PHE A 159 11.94 -1.72 -2.87
C PHE A 159 12.50 -2.54 -1.72
N GLU A 160 13.74 -3.00 -1.87
CA GLU A 160 14.42 -3.82 -0.87
C GLU A 160 15.26 -3.00 0.11
N GLY A 161 15.52 -3.57 1.28
CA GLY A 161 16.36 -2.97 2.32
C GLY A 161 15.61 -2.09 3.31
N PRO A 162 16.31 -1.46 4.26
CA PRO A 162 15.71 -0.61 5.29
C PRO A 162 15.14 0.69 4.69
N SER A 163 14.15 1.29 5.36
CA SER A 163 13.57 2.57 4.94
C SER A 163 14.61 3.69 4.89
N ALA A 164 15.35 3.88 5.99
CA ALA A 164 16.40 4.89 6.11
C ALA A 164 17.79 4.31 5.82
N SER A 165 18.67 5.15 5.29
CA SER A 165 20.07 4.83 5.10
C SER A 165 20.82 4.69 6.43
N SER A 166 21.88 3.91 6.40
CA SER A 166 22.77 3.72 7.55
C SER A 166 24.23 3.78 7.10
N ARG A 167 25.17 3.79 8.03
CA ARG A 167 26.60 3.65 7.68
C ARG A 167 26.92 2.38 6.89
N LYS A 168 26.06 1.36 6.95
CA LYS A 168 26.26 0.07 6.27
C LYS A 168 25.72 0.05 4.84
N GLY A 169 24.99 1.09 4.41
CA GLY A 169 24.45 1.16 3.07
C GLY A 169 23.26 2.09 2.94
N ALA A 170 22.96 2.42 1.69
CA ALA A 170 21.81 3.22 1.29
C ALA A 170 20.49 2.48 1.57
N GLY A 171 19.52 3.22 2.11
CA GLY A 171 18.17 2.74 2.34
C GLY A 171 17.25 3.07 1.18
N ARG A 172 16.02 2.56 1.24
CA ARG A 172 15.00 2.76 0.20
C ARG A 172 14.76 4.24 -0.12
N ARG A 173 14.71 5.11 0.89
CA ARG A 173 14.48 6.55 0.67
C ARG A 173 15.58 7.21 -0.15
N GLU A 174 16.82 6.81 0.06
CA GLU A 174 17.95 7.31 -0.73
C GLU A 174 17.88 6.77 -2.16
N HIS A 175 17.58 5.49 -2.35
CA HIS A 175 17.38 4.93 -3.69
C HIS A 175 16.24 5.61 -4.45
N ILE A 176 15.09 5.81 -3.80
CA ILE A 176 13.93 6.49 -4.39
C ILE A 176 14.27 7.95 -4.71
N GLY A 177 14.93 8.65 -3.79
CA GLY A 177 15.31 10.05 -3.98
C GLY A 177 16.34 10.26 -5.09
N ASN A 178 17.30 9.34 -5.23
CA ASN A 178 18.38 9.42 -6.22
C ASN A 178 17.99 8.83 -7.58
N ALA A 179 16.84 8.15 -7.70
CA ALA A 179 16.40 7.58 -8.95
C ALA A 179 15.99 8.66 -9.96
N ILE A 180 16.20 8.37 -11.25
CA ILE A 180 15.54 9.12 -12.33
C ILE A 180 14.06 8.74 -12.30
N PRO A 181 13.12 9.72 -12.23
CA PRO A 181 11.69 9.43 -12.28
C PRO A 181 11.35 8.54 -13.50
N PRO A 182 10.62 7.43 -13.34
CA PRO A 182 10.28 6.55 -14.47
C PRO A 182 9.63 7.27 -15.67
N PRO A 183 8.72 8.26 -15.49
CA PRO A 183 8.19 9.02 -16.61
C PRO A 183 9.29 9.79 -17.40
N THR A 184 10.26 10.36 -16.71
CA THR A 184 11.41 11.05 -17.33
C THR A 184 12.30 10.06 -18.07
N ALA A 185 12.58 8.90 -17.47
CA ALA A 185 13.36 7.84 -18.10
C ALA A 185 12.69 7.32 -19.37
N GLU A 186 11.36 7.17 -19.37
CA GLU A 186 10.58 6.79 -20.55
C GLU A 186 10.69 7.84 -21.66
N ALA A 187 10.56 9.13 -21.33
CA ALA A 187 10.69 10.22 -22.30
C ALA A 187 12.09 10.22 -22.97
N ILE A 188 13.15 10.06 -22.18
CA ILE A 188 14.52 9.90 -22.70
C ILE A 188 14.62 8.68 -23.62
N ALA A 189 14.11 7.53 -23.17
CA ALA A 189 14.19 6.28 -23.91
C ALA A 189 13.47 6.36 -25.27
N ARG A 190 12.34 7.08 -25.34
CA ARG A 190 11.61 7.31 -26.60
C ARG A 190 12.44 8.09 -27.62
N GLU A 191 13.13 9.15 -27.19
CA GLU A 191 14.01 9.92 -28.09
C GLU A 191 15.25 9.12 -28.49
N VAL A 192 15.86 8.36 -27.56
CA VAL A 192 16.96 7.45 -27.87
C VAL A 192 16.52 6.40 -28.90
N ALA A 193 15.34 5.80 -28.74
CA ALA A 193 14.79 4.83 -29.69
C ALA A 193 14.56 5.45 -31.08
N ALA A 194 13.99 6.65 -31.15
CA ALA A 194 13.79 7.38 -32.41
C ALA A 194 15.13 7.68 -33.11
N ALA A 195 16.16 8.08 -32.36
CA ALA A 195 17.50 8.33 -32.90
C ALA A 195 18.14 7.05 -33.45
N ILE A 196 18.01 5.92 -32.75
CA ILE A 196 18.51 4.61 -33.21
C ILE A 196 17.81 4.21 -34.53
N ILE A 197 16.50 4.39 -34.63
CA ILE A 197 15.73 4.07 -35.85
C ILE A 197 16.19 4.94 -37.02
N ALA A 198 16.34 6.25 -36.82
CA ALA A 198 16.79 7.17 -37.86
C ALA A 198 18.21 6.83 -38.36
N SER A 199 19.13 6.55 -37.43
CA SER A 199 20.50 6.15 -37.73
C SER A 199 20.57 4.88 -38.58
N ARG A 200 19.73 3.87 -38.30
CA ARG A 200 19.64 2.64 -39.11
C ARG A 200 19.20 2.87 -40.55
N THR A 201 18.56 4.00 -40.83
CA THR A 201 18.10 4.39 -42.17
C THR A 201 19.00 5.46 -42.78
N SER A 202 20.17 5.71 -42.18
CA SER A 202 21.11 6.79 -42.55
C SER A 202 20.45 8.18 -42.62
N GLY A 203 19.40 8.39 -41.81
CA GLY A 203 18.62 9.62 -41.78
C GLY A 203 18.77 10.38 -40.47
N PHE A 204 18.24 11.60 -40.45
CA PHE A 204 18.05 12.40 -39.23
C PHE A 204 16.58 12.76 -39.08
N ARG A 205 16.14 13.00 -37.85
CA ARG A 205 14.76 13.41 -37.52
C ARG A 205 14.77 14.83 -37.00
N LEU A 206 13.94 15.70 -37.57
CA LEU A 206 13.59 16.98 -36.95
C LEU A 206 12.44 16.73 -35.98
N ALA A 207 12.62 17.11 -34.71
CA ALA A 207 11.60 16.99 -33.69
C ALA A 207 10.82 18.30 -33.57
N SER A 208 9.49 18.23 -33.57
CA SER A 208 8.58 19.36 -33.34
C SER A 208 7.94 19.33 -31.94
N GLY A 209 8.51 18.54 -31.03
CA GLY A 209 8.00 18.38 -29.67
C GLY A 209 8.50 19.47 -28.73
N ASP A 210 7.99 19.45 -27.50
CA ASP A 210 8.37 20.42 -26.47
C ASP A 210 9.84 20.25 -26.05
N ILE A 211 10.52 21.37 -25.86
CA ILE A 211 11.89 21.42 -25.36
C ILE A 211 11.82 21.42 -23.84
N TRP A 212 12.32 20.34 -23.24
CA TRP A 212 12.24 20.09 -21.81
C TRP A 212 13.57 20.37 -21.08
N VAL A 213 14.58 20.86 -21.82
CA VAL A 213 15.85 21.38 -21.29
C VAL A 213 16.09 22.77 -21.90
N GLN A 214 16.02 23.80 -21.06
CA GLN A 214 16.30 25.18 -21.46
C GLN A 214 17.82 25.44 -21.43
N PRO A 215 18.37 26.28 -22.31
CA PRO A 215 19.74 26.78 -22.19
C PRO A 215 19.93 27.50 -20.84
N GLU A 216 21.13 27.40 -20.25
CA GLU A 216 21.43 28.03 -18.94
C GLU A 216 21.16 29.53 -18.90
N GLU A 217 21.32 30.23 -20.03
CA GLU A 217 21.08 31.67 -20.16
C GLU A 217 19.60 32.03 -19.99
N ALA A 218 18.67 31.13 -20.38
CA ALA A 218 17.24 31.33 -20.22
C ALA A 218 16.74 31.06 -18.79
N ALA A 219 17.50 30.29 -17.99
CA ALA A 219 17.13 29.95 -16.61
C ALA A 219 17.49 31.03 -15.57
N ARG A 220 18.28 32.05 -15.96
CA ARG A 220 18.73 33.15 -15.09
C ARG A 220 17.96 34.47 -15.28
N ALA A 221 16.99 34.51 -16.18
CA ALA A 221 16.11 35.66 -16.43
C ALA A 221 14.83 35.57 -15.59
#